data_AF-A0A419F3R1-F1
#
_entry.id   AF-A0A419F3R1-F1
#
_cell.length_a   1.000
_cell.length_b   1.000
_cell.length_c   1.000
_cell.angle_alpha   90.00
_cell.angle_beta   90.00
_cell.angle_gamma   90.00
#
_symmetry.space_group_name_H-M   'P 1'
#
loop_
_entity.id
_entity.type
_entity.pdbx_description
1 polymer ?
#
loop_
_entity_poly.entity_id
_entity_poly.type
_entity_poly.pdbx_seq_one_letter_code
_entity_poly.pdbx_strand_id
1 'polypeptide(L)'
;MWKSPMKQEYRNQIDSGNNEFQANQCNCTEGEIALLFNNIKKELKTDKAYEEFFKQYNADSVDAFIENYASKKARYITYGEMLNKNSEQASIRRQDEAEERLWEIQRKKLFDLECQWRAETIKIPGVDITADFEYWEKNIANCPFLAQITEDEFELYQDYISSDDFFDFKMEYVWMNYNDIKGRYNEHGSLPPWYEYYDLRKGTGSFLILPDVRGEKEEYYLNIWRSYKAAEFDSKIKSVKKDARPFLKSYDIKVIEDFIKKFEDLRMHEYFKMYESELYKSNDEVERAFVTLKDADEEISLPCNTNWRASIIQAARSYEKRKLIEALRNAYSKYKYRLEVGISPETLDQEDDIEWIKEWSDEVKNKIINARVLNNEPADLNF
;
A
#
# COMPACT_ATOMS: atom_id res chain seq x y z
N MET A 1 16.01 -14.14 -32.85
CA MET A 1 16.60 -13.72 -31.56
C MET A 1 16.23 -12.27 -31.30
N TRP A 2 15.07 -12.04 -30.66
CA TRP A 2 14.63 -10.71 -30.24
C TRP A 2 14.40 -10.80 -28.74
N LYS A 3 15.24 -10.14 -27.94
CA LYS A 3 15.05 -10.00 -26.50
C LYS A 3 14.08 -8.81 -26.29
N SER A 4 12.93 -9.09 -25.68
CA SER A 4 11.87 -8.09 -25.44
C SER A 4 12.30 -7.03 -24.41
N PRO A 5 12.08 -5.72 -24.66
CA PRO A 5 12.43 -4.63 -23.73
C PRO A 5 11.63 -4.62 -22.42
N MET A 6 10.50 -5.34 -22.33
CA MET A 6 9.56 -5.29 -21.19
C MET A 6 10.15 -5.73 -19.83
N LYS A 7 11.28 -6.43 -19.79
CA LYS A 7 11.90 -6.85 -18.52
C LYS A 7 12.67 -5.74 -17.79
N GLN A 8 12.97 -4.62 -18.45
CA GLN A 8 13.74 -3.53 -17.85
C GLN A 8 12.83 -2.51 -17.16
N GLU A 9 11.65 -2.22 -17.71
CA GLU A 9 10.68 -1.28 -17.12
C GLU A 9 10.02 -1.84 -15.85
N TYR A 10 9.73 -3.16 -15.81
CA TYR A 10 9.20 -3.83 -14.62
C TYR A 10 10.19 -3.88 -13.44
N ARG A 11 11.50 -3.79 -13.68
CA ARG A 11 12.50 -3.71 -12.59
C ARG A 11 12.59 -2.32 -11.97
N ASN A 12 12.31 -1.27 -12.74
CA ASN A 12 12.36 0.10 -12.24
C ASN A 12 11.10 0.49 -11.45
N GLN A 13 9.96 -0.17 -11.69
CA GLN A 13 8.73 0.02 -10.90
C GLN A 13 8.77 -0.66 -9.51
N ILE A 14 9.55 -1.73 -9.35
CA ILE A 14 9.74 -2.42 -8.06
C ILE A 14 10.59 -1.58 -7.09
N ASP A 15 11.51 -0.75 -7.60
CA ASP A 15 12.33 0.15 -6.78
C ASP A 15 11.58 1.42 -6.34
N SER A 16 10.49 1.81 -7.02
CA SER A 16 9.66 2.95 -6.63
C SER A 16 8.48 2.57 -5.72
N GLY A 17 7.95 1.35 -5.81
CA GLY A 17 6.77 0.89 -5.06
C GLY A 17 7.04 0.40 -3.62
N ASN A 18 8.29 0.04 -3.27
CA ASN A 18 8.65 -0.38 -1.91
C ASN A 18 8.78 0.79 -0.91
N ASN A 19 8.53 2.03 -1.35
CA ASN A 19 8.92 3.25 -0.65
C ASN A 19 7.82 3.87 0.23
N GLU A 20 6.55 3.56 -0.01
CA GLU A 20 5.38 4.02 0.78
C GLU A 20 4.97 3.01 1.87
N PHE A 21 5.50 1.80 1.78
CA PHE A 21 5.05 0.59 2.48
C PHE A 21 5.23 0.58 4.01
N GLN A 22 5.97 1.52 4.60
CA GLN A 22 6.25 1.49 6.05
C GLN A 22 5.89 2.80 6.77
N ALA A 23 5.36 3.81 6.07
CA ALA A 23 4.97 5.08 6.71
C ALA A 23 3.83 4.89 7.73
N ASN A 24 2.88 3.99 7.48
CA ASN A 24 1.62 3.94 8.23
C ASN A 24 1.64 3.16 9.55
N GLN A 25 2.81 2.66 9.99
CA GLN A 25 2.96 1.99 11.30
C GLN A 25 3.96 2.69 12.24
N CYS A 26 4.42 3.89 11.88
CA CYS A 26 5.34 4.67 12.69
C CYS A 26 4.65 5.97 13.14
N ASN A 27 4.66 6.26 14.44
CA ASN A 27 4.33 7.60 14.97
C ASN A 27 5.39 8.67 14.59
N CYS A 28 6.21 8.42 13.57
CA CYS A 28 7.10 9.40 12.98
C CYS A 28 6.40 10.00 11.77
N THR A 29 6.09 11.29 11.83
CA THR A 29 5.43 12.00 10.75
C THR A 29 6.31 11.98 9.50
N GLU A 30 5.72 11.99 8.30
CA GLU A 30 6.48 12.17 7.05
C GLU A 30 7.41 13.38 7.12
N GLY A 31 7.02 14.41 7.88
CA GLY A 31 7.85 15.56 8.22
C GLY A 31 9.17 15.22 8.93
N GLU A 32 9.20 14.26 9.86
CA GLU A 32 10.42 13.81 10.53
C GLU A 32 11.35 13.05 9.59
N ILE A 33 10.80 12.17 8.74
CA ILE A 33 11.56 11.45 7.72
C ILE A 33 12.12 12.44 6.69
N ALA A 34 11.33 13.42 6.26
CA ALA A 34 11.76 14.47 5.33
C ALA A 34 12.83 15.38 5.94
N LEU A 35 12.74 15.73 7.23
CA LEU A 35 13.77 16.47 7.95
C LEU A 35 15.07 15.66 8.05
N LEU A 36 14.97 14.38 8.41
CA LEU A 36 16.11 13.48 8.52
C LEU A 36 16.80 13.29 7.16
N PHE A 37 16.01 13.05 6.11
CA PHE A 37 16.45 13.00 4.72
C PHE A 37 17.22 14.26 4.32
N ASN A 38 16.66 15.44 4.57
CA ASN A 38 17.30 16.72 4.22
C ASN A 38 18.60 16.95 4.99
N ASN A 39 18.65 16.57 6.27
CA ASN A 39 19.85 16.66 7.09
C ASN A 39 20.95 15.71 6.59
N ILE A 40 20.62 14.46 6.31
CA ILE A 40 21.56 13.47 5.75
C ILE A 40 22.08 13.92 4.39
N LYS A 41 21.19 14.39 3.51
CA LYS A 41 21.55 14.91 2.20
C LYS A 41 22.51 16.10 2.30
N LYS A 42 22.27 17.01 3.25
CA LYS A 42 23.16 18.14 3.52
C LYS A 42 24.53 17.66 4.01
N GLU A 43 24.57 16.70 4.93
CA GLU A 43 25.80 16.09 5.44
C GLU A 43 26.62 15.47 4.29
N LEU A 44 25.99 14.62 3.46
CA LEU A 44 26.61 13.96 2.31
C LEU A 44 27.20 14.94 1.28
N LYS A 45 26.64 16.16 1.20
CA LYS A 45 27.11 17.22 0.29
C LYS A 45 28.15 18.16 0.88
N THR A 46 28.34 18.15 2.20
CA THR A 46 29.17 19.15 2.89
C THR A 46 30.34 18.57 3.66
N ASP A 47 30.33 17.28 4.01
CA ASP A 47 31.47 16.62 4.63
C ASP A 47 32.58 16.34 3.61
N LYS A 48 33.82 16.71 3.98
CA LYS A 48 35.01 16.54 3.14
C LYS A 48 35.32 15.08 2.83
N ALA A 49 34.99 14.15 3.73
CA ALA A 49 35.23 12.73 3.53
C ALA A 49 34.35 12.16 2.41
N TYR A 50 33.09 12.59 2.33
CA TYR A 50 32.18 12.22 1.25
C TYR A 50 32.53 12.92 -0.06
N GLU A 51 32.87 14.21 -0.01
CA GLU A 51 33.32 14.98 -1.18
C GLU A 51 34.50 14.30 -1.88
N GLU A 52 35.50 13.85 -1.11
CA GLU A 52 36.67 13.17 -1.65
C GLU A 52 36.33 11.80 -2.25
N PHE A 53 35.40 11.07 -1.63
CA PHE A 53 34.92 9.79 -2.15
C PHE A 53 34.16 9.94 -3.48
N PHE A 54 33.39 11.02 -3.65
CA PHE A 54 32.55 11.23 -4.83
C PHE A 54 33.28 11.78 -6.06
N LYS A 55 34.46 12.41 -5.90
CA LYS A 55 35.24 12.99 -7.01
C LYS A 55 35.52 12.03 -8.17
N GLN A 56 35.62 10.73 -7.87
CA GLN A 56 35.90 9.69 -8.86
C GLN A 56 34.70 9.30 -9.74
N TYR A 57 33.48 9.76 -9.42
CA TYR A 57 32.24 9.37 -10.08
C TYR A 57 31.61 10.52 -10.88
N ASN A 58 30.69 10.14 -11.78
CA ASN A 58 29.89 11.07 -12.57
C ASN A 58 28.94 11.89 -11.67
N ALA A 59 28.83 13.19 -11.94
CA ALA A 59 28.04 14.10 -11.09
C ALA A 59 26.56 13.71 -10.99
N ASP A 60 25.93 13.33 -12.11
CA ASP A 60 24.53 12.90 -12.14
C ASP A 60 24.32 11.60 -11.32
N SER A 61 25.32 10.71 -11.34
CA SER A 61 25.28 9.47 -10.54
C SER A 61 25.54 9.70 -9.06
N VAL A 62 26.34 10.72 -8.72
CA VAL A 62 26.60 11.13 -7.33
C VAL A 62 25.36 11.77 -6.73
N ASP A 63 24.70 12.69 -7.46
CA ASP A 63 23.46 13.28 -6.99
C ASP A 63 22.38 12.21 -6.82
N ALA A 64 22.19 11.32 -7.80
CA ALA A 64 21.24 10.21 -7.68
C ALA A 64 21.58 9.25 -6.52
N PHE A 65 22.87 9.01 -6.24
CA PHE A 65 23.31 8.20 -5.10
C PHE A 65 23.01 8.91 -3.78
N ILE A 66 23.29 10.21 -3.67
CA ILE A 66 23.02 10.98 -2.45
C ILE A 66 21.52 10.99 -2.15
N GLU A 67 20.67 11.21 -3.15
CA GLU A 67 19.21 11.18 -2.97
C GLU A 67 18.75 9.80 -2.48
N ASN A 68 19.19 8.73 -3.14
CA ASN A 68 18.79 7.37 -2.79
C ASN A 68 19.32 6.96 -1.41
N TYR A 69 20.61 7.18 -1.15
CA TYR A 69 21.21 6.82 0.13
C TYR A 69 20.64 7.64 1.29
N ALA A 70 20.38 8.95 1.11
CA ALA A 70 19.73 9.75 2.15
C ALA A 70 18.33 9.25 2.47
N SER A 71 17.55 8.86 1.44
CA SER A 71 16.23 8.28 1.62
C SER A 71 16.32 6.94 2.37
N LYS A 72 17.20 6.04 1.92
CA LYS A 72 17.42 4.73 2.57
C LYS A 72 17.92 4.86 4.00
N LYS A 73 18.91 5.71 4.26
CA LYS A 73 19.47 5.94 5.60
C LYS A 73 18.41 6.49 6.55
N ALA A 74 17.59 7.45 6.11
CA ALA A 74 16.48 7.95 6.91
C ALA A 74 15.52 6.80 7.29
N ARG A 75 15.16 5.96 6.33
CA ARG A 75 14.32 4.78 6.56
C ARG A 75 14.98 3.74 7.47
N TYR A 76 16.27 3.44 7.32
CA TYR A 76 16.96 2.50 8.20
C TYR A 76 16.97 2.98 9.65
N ILE A 77 17.15 4.28 9.88
CA ILE A 77 17.12 4.85 11.23
C ILE A 77 15.72 4.72 11.82
N THR A 78 14.71 5.17 11.08
CA THR A 78 13.31 5.17 11.54
C THR A 78 12.77 3.74 11.74
N TYR A 79 12.91 2.89 10.72
CA TYR A 79 12.35 1.54 10.74
C TYR A 79 13.26 0.51 11.40
N GLY A 80 14.58 0.69 11.39
CA GLY A 80 15.50 -0.21 12.08
C GLY A 80 15.32 -0.15 13.60
N GLU A 81 15.08 1.03 14.16
CA GLU A 81 14.73 1.17 15.58
C GLU A 81 13.37 0.55 15.91
N MET A 82 12.40 0.72 15.02
CA MET A 82 11.07 0.11 15.14
C MET A 82 11.14 -1.41 15.05
N LEU A 83 11.79 -2.00 14.05
CA LEU A 83 11.93 -3.44 13.90
C LEU A 83 12.61 -4.08 15.11
N ASN A 84 13.54 -3.36 15.73
CA ASN A 84 14.17 -3.76 16.98
C ASN A 84 13.16 -3.81 18.15
N LYS A 85 12.31 -2.79 18.30
CA LYS A 85 11.22 -2.76 19.31
C LYS A 85 10.07 -3.71 18.98
N ASN A 86 9.76 -3.93 17.70
CA ASN A 86 8.67 -4.76 17.22
C ASN A 86 8.92 -6.25 17.48
N SER A 87 10.17 -6.69 17.63
CA SER A 87 10.46 -8.06 18.08
C SER A 87 9.84 -8.36 19.46
N GLU A 88 9.48 -7.35 20.25
CA GLU A 88 8.95 -7.47 21.61
C GLU A 88 7.40 -7.32 21.71
N GLN A 89 6.67 -7.00 20.62
CA GLN A 89 5.25 -6.59 20.70
C GLN A 89 4.30 -7.30 19.72
N ALA A 90 4.39 -8.63 19.62
CA ALA A 90 3.50 -9.42 18.75
C ALA A 90 1.99 -9.24 19.01
N SER A 91 1.59 -8.88 20.23
CA SER A 91 0.18 -8.62 20.57
C SER A 91 -0.37 -7.33 19.97
N ILE A 92 0.46 -6.28 19.81
CA ILE A 92 0.02 -4.99 19.25
C ILE A 92 -0.22 -5.17 17.74
N ARG A 93 0.72 -5.82 17.04
CA ARG A 93 0.55 -6.16 15.62
C ARG A 93 -0.76 -6.90 15.31
N ARG A 94 -1.15 -7.84 16.16
CA ARG A 94 -2.41 -8.60 15.96
C ARG A 94 -3.64 -7.72 16.16
N GLN A 95 -3.56 -6.70 17.01
CA GLN A 95 -4.64 -5.73 17.18
C GLN A 95 -4.73 -4.80 15.97
N ASP A 96 -3.61 -4.28 15.50
CA ASP A 96 -3.56 -3.43 14.30
C ASP A 96 -4.08 -4.19 13.08
N GLU A 97 -3.60 -5.42 12.87
CA GLU A 97 -4.09 -6.30 11.80
C GLU A 97 -5.59 -6.56 11.93
N ALA A 98 -6.09 -6.82 13.14
CA ALA A 98 -7.51 -7.04 13.35
C ALA A 98 -8.37 -5.81 13.04
N GLU A 99 -7.89 -4.60 13.34
CA GLU A 99 -8.55 -3.36 12.96
C GLU A 99 -8.56 -3.20 11.42
N GLU A 100 -7.45 -3.49 10.74
CA GLU A 100 -7.39 -3.52 9.27
C GLU A 100 -8.37 -4.51 8.64
N ARG A 101 -8.42 -5.74 9.15
CA ARG A 101 -9.36 -6.76 8.67
C ARG A 101 -10.80 -6.34 8.84
N LEU A 102 -11.14 -5.64 9.93
CA LEU A 102 -12.50 -5.14 10.15
C LEU A 102 -12.93 -4.18 9.02
N TRP A 103 -12.01 -3.37 8.51
CA TRP A 103 -12.28 -2.44 7.42
C TRP A 103 -12.40 -3.09 6.04
N GLU A 104 -11.91 -4.32 5.84
CA GLU A 104 -12.16 -5.08 4.61
C GLU A 104 -13.67 -5.31 4.37
N ILE A 105 -14.46 -5.43 5.44
CA ILE A 105 -15.93 -5.53 5.36
C ILE A 105 -16.50 -4.27 4.71
N GLN A 106 -16.06 -3.08 5.17
CA GLN A 106 -16.53 -1.81 4.62
C GLN A 106 -16.01 -1.56 3.21
N ARG A 107 -14.76 -1.93 2.90
CA ARG A 107 -14.20 -1.83 1.54
C ARG A 107 -15.02 -2.63 0.53
N LYS A 108 -15.46 -3.84 0.89
CA LYS A 108 -16.35 -4.62 0.02
C LYS A 108 -17.67 -3.90 -0.26
N LYS A 109 -18.27 -3.27 0.76
CA LYS A 109 -19.51 -2.50 0.61
C LYS A 109 -19.30 -1.26 -0.26
N LEU A 110 -18.17 -0.56 -0.08
CA LEU A 110 -17.79 0.58 -0.91
C LEU A 110 -17.62 0.16 -2.37
N PHE A 111 -16.95 -0.95 -2.64
CA PHE A 111 -16.75 -1.49 -3.98
C PHE A 111 -18.08 -1.85 -4.67
N ASP A 112 -19.01 -2.47 -3.94
CA ASP A 112 -20.34 -2.80 -4.48
C ASP A 112 -21.16 -1.54 -4.82
N LEU A 113 -21.04 -0.49 -4.00
CA LEU A 113 -21.62 0.81 -4.29
C LEU A 113 -20.96 1.48 -5.50
N GLU A 114 -19.64 1.39 -5.61
CA GLU A 114 -18.90 1.92 -6.76
C GLU A 114 -19.33 1.25 -8.06
N CYS A 115 -19.44 -0.08 -8.08
CA CYS A 115 -19.92 -0.82 -9.26
C CYS A 115 -21.31 -0.34 -9.71
N GLN A 116 -22.23 -0.14 -8.76
CA GLN A 116 -23.59 0.31 -9.02
C GLN A 116 -23.64 1.78 -9.47
N TRP A 117 -22.84 2.65 -8.84
CA TRP A 117 -22.75 4.07 -9.14
C TRP A 117 -22.11 4.31 -10.51
N ARG A 118 -21.03 3.59 -10.84
CA ARG A 118 -20.37 3.65 -12.15
C ARG A 118 -21.31 3.24 -13.28
N ALA A 119 -22.20 2.30 -13.00
CA ALA A 119 -23.26 1.87 -13.90
C ALA A 119 -24.49 2.79 -13.93
N GLU A 120 -24.45 3.92 -13.21
CA GLU A 120 -25.54 4.89 -13.07
C GLU A 120 -26.86 4.31 -12.52
N THR A 121 -26.78 3.17 -11.83
CA THR A 121 -27.96 2.52 -11.23
C THR A 121 -28.37 3.16 -9.90
N ILE A 122 -27.44 3.86 -9.25
CA ILE A 122 -27.65 4.60 -8.01
C ILE A 122 -27.01 5.98 -8.08
N LYS A 123 -27.41 6.87 -7.16
CA LYS A 123 -26.73 8.14 -6.89
C LYS A 123 -26.33 8.18 -5.43
N ILE A 124 -25.12 8.66 -5.16
CA ILE A 124 -24.57 8.78 -3.81
C ILE A 124 -24.30 10.26 -3.54
N PRO A 125 -24.99 10.90 -2.59
CA PRO A 125 -24.71 12.28 -2.22
C PRO A 125 -23.25 12.44 -1.76
N GLY A 126 -22.55 13.44 -2.31
CA GLY A 126 -21.15 13.70 -1.98
C GLY A 126 -20.14 12.87 -2.78
N VAL A 127 -20.60 12.15 -3.82
CA VAL A 127 -19.74 11.44 -4.77
C VAL A 127 -20.07 11.93 -6.18
N ASP A 128 -19.13 12.67 -6.77
CA ASP A 128 -19.30 13.31 -8.07
C ASP A 128 -18.52 12.58 -9.18
N ILE A 129 -17.31 12.09 -8.86
CA ILE A 129 -16.41 11.42 -9.80
C ILE A 129 -15.83 10.12 -9.22
N THR A 130 -15.22 9.28 -10.08
CA THR A 130 -14.59 8.02 -9.65
C THR A 130 -13.50 8.21 -8.59
N ALA A 131 -12.71 9.27 -8.66
CA ALA A 131 -11.65 9.58 -7.68
C ALA A 131 -12.18 9.83 -6.25
N ASP A 132 -13.46 10.16 -6.08
CA ASP A 132 -14.06 10.29 -4.74
C ASP A 132 -14.11 8.93 -4.02
N PHE A 133 -14.23 7.81 -4.75
CA PHE A 133 -14.17 6.47 -4.16
C PHE A 133 -12.77 6.14 -3.62
N GLU A 134 -11.70 6.59 -4.29
CA GLU A 134 -10.32 6.39 -3.81
C GLU A 134 -10.10 7.15 -2.49
N TYR A 135 -10.59 8.39 -2.40
CA TYR A 135 -10.58 9.14 -1.13
C TYR A 135 -11.35 8.39 -0.03
N TRP A 136 -12.55 7.87 -0.32
CA TRP A 136 -13.35 7.16 0.67
C TRP A 136 -12.82 5.77 1.02
N GLU A 137 -12.08 5.11 0.13
CA GLU A 137 -11.40 3.86 0.42
C GLU A 137 -10.28 4.05 1.45
N LYS A 138 -9.55 5.17 1.33
CA LYS A 138 -8.52 5.60 2.28
C LYS A 138 -9.13 6.06 3.61
N ASN A 139 -10.25 6.77 3.54
CA ASN A 139 -10.99 7.23 4.71
C ASN A 139 -12.19 6.32 5.04
N ILE A 140 -12.06 5.00 4.86
CA ILE A 140 -13.18 4.04 4.94
C ILE A 140 -13.88 4.04 6.30
N ALA A 141 -13.12 4.29 7.36
CA ALA A 141 -13.58 4.37 8.74
C ALA A 141 -14.62 5.49 8.95
N ASN A 142 -14.57 6.56 8.14
CA ASN A 142 -15.42 7.73 8.25
C ASN A 142 -16.33 7.94 7.03
N CYS A 143 -16.49 6.93 6.18
CA CYS A 143 -17.31 7.04 4.98
C CYS A 143 -18.79 7.22 5.34
N PRO A 144 -19.44 8.36 5.00
CA PRO A 144 -20.73 8.75 5.59
C PRO A 144 -21.93 8.04 4.97
N PHE A 145 -21.76 7.45 3.78
CA PHE A 145 -22.84 6.78 3.05
C PHE A 145 -22.77 5.24 3.17
N LEU A 146 -21.78 4.71 3.89
CA LEU A 146 -21.74 3.30 4.23
C LEU A 146 -22.58 3.02 5.47
N ALA A 147 -23.43 2.00 5.38
CA ALA A 147 -24.06 1.46 6.56
C ALA A 147 -23.00 0.89 7.52
N GLN A 148 -23.24 1.01 8.82
CA GLN A 148 -22.39 0.43 9.85
C GLN A 148 -22.22 -1.09 9.65
N ILE A 149 -21.12 -1.64 10.18
CA ILE A 149 -20.88 -3.09 10.13
C ILE A 149 -21.89 -3.79 11.03
N THR A 150 -22.75 -4.60 10.41
CA THR A 150 -23.75 -5.41 11.11
C THR A 150 -23.12 -6.64 11.76
N GLU A 151 -23.78 -7.20 12.77
CA GLU A 151 -23.32 -8.44 13.42
C GLU A 151 -23.24 -9.59 12.41
N ASP A 152 -24.23 -9.72 11.51
CA ASP A 152 -24.23 -10.74 10.46
C ASP A 152 -23.04 -10.61 9.48
N GLU A 153 -22.63 -9.39 9.14
CA GLU A 153 -21.45 -9.15 8.31
C GLU A 153 -20.16 -9.48 9.06
N PHE A 154 -20.12 -9.16 10.35
CA PHE A 154 -19.00 -9.47 11.23
C PHE A 154 -18.83 -10.99 11.42
N GLU A 155 -19.90 -11.70 11.76
CA GLU A 155 -19.92 -13.16 11.89
C GLU A 155 -19.52 -13.84 10.58
N LEU A 156 -20.01 -13.33 9.44
CA LEU A 156 -19.63 -13.82 8.13
C LEU A 156 -18.12 -13.69 7.86
N TYR A 157 -17.50 -12.59 8.31
CA TYR A 157 -16.06 -12.39 8.18
C TYR A 157 -15.26 -13.32 9.12
N GLN A 158 -15.76 -13.60 10.32
CA GLN A 158 -15.17 -14.61 11.20
C GLN A 158 -15.23 -16.01 10.61
N ASP A 159 -16.35 -16.34 9.98
CA ASP A 159 -16.52 -17.60 9.23
C ASP A 159 -15.54 -17.68 8.07
N TYR A 160 -15.35 -16.56 7.34
CA TYR A 160 -14.32 -16.46 6.30
C TYR A 160 -12.94 -16.79 6.85
N ILE A 161 -12.47 -16.12 7.91
CA ILE A 161 -11.15 -16.40 8.52
C ILE A 161 -11.00 -17.87 8.94
N SER A 162 -12.07 -18.45 9.49
CA SER A 162 -12.08 -19.83 9.94
C SER A 162 -12.05 -20.85 8.80
N SER A 163 -12.52 -20.46 7.60
CA SER A 163 -12.62 -21.33 6.43
C SER A 163 -11.27 -21.60 5.75
N ASP A 164 -11.25 -22.59 4.86
CA ASP A 164 -10.10 -22.87 3.98
C ASP A 164 -9.95 -21.83 2.86
N ASP A 165 -11.01 -21.04 2.59
CA ASP A 165 -10.99 -19.93 1.63
C ASP A 165 -10.22 -18.72 2.19
N PHE A 166 -9.97 -18.68 3.51
CA PHE A 166 -9.13 -17.65 4.10
C PHE A 166 -7.72 -17.74 3.57
N PHE A 167 -7.35 -16.71 2.83
CA PHE A 167 -5.99 -16.50 2.43
C PHE A 167 -5.43 -15.34 3.24
N ASP A 168 -4.44 -15.64 4.09
CA ASP A 168 -3.63 -14.61 4.74
C ASP A 168 -2.71 -13.98 3.69
N PHE A 169 -3.32 -13.17 2.84
CA PHE A 169 -2.62 -12.20 2.05
C PHE A 169 -2.28 -11.07 3.00
N LYS A 170 -1.02 -11.00 3.44
CA LYS A 170 -0.49 -9.76 4.02
C LYS A 170 -0.59 -8.70 2.94
N MET A 171 -1.68 -7.95 3.02
CA MET A 171 -2.27 -7.10 1.98
C MET A 171 -1.55 -5.76 1.89
N GLU A 172 -0.23 -5.84 1.94
CA GLU A 172 0.64 -4.68 1.87
C GLU A 172 0.92 -4.35 0.37
N TYR A 173 0.51 -5.26 -0.53
CA TYR A 173 0.38 -5.06 -1.97
C TYR A 173 -0.97 -5.59 -2.44
N VAL A 174 -2.00 -4.76 -2.49
CA VAL A 174 -2.70 -4.29 -3.70
C VAL A 174 -3.94 -3.58 -3.17
N TRP A 175 -3.88 -2.26 -3.07
CA TRP A 175 -5.08 -1.45 -3.23
C TRP A 175 -5.66 -1.80 -4.59
N MET A 176 -6.58 -2.76 -4.62
CA MET A 176 -7.23 -3.10 -5.87
C MET A 176 -8.38 -2.12 -6.00
N ASN A 177 -8.08 -0.98 -6.62
CA ASN A 177 -9.13 -0.06 -7.06
C ASN A 177 -10.06 -0.80 -8.03
N TYR A 178 -11.18 -0.16 -8.36
CA TYR A 178 -12.17 -0.72 -9.27
C TYR A 178 -11.57 -1.33 -10.55
N ASN A 179 -10.62 -0.63 -11.17
CA ASN A 179 -10.04 -1.05 -12.46
C ASN A 179 -9.24 -2.36 -12.32
N ASP A 180 -8.51 -2.54 -11.23
CA ASP A 180 -7.75 -3.77 -10.99
C ASP A 180 -8.67 -4.97 -10.78
N ILE A 181 -9.71 -4.83 -9.95
CA ILE A 181 -10.66 -5.91 -9.69
C ILE A 181 -11.45 -6.23 -10.96
N LYS A 182 -11.96 -5.21 -11.65
CA LYS A 182 -12.74 -5.36 -12.88
C LYS A 182 -11.91 -5.95 -14.01
N GLY A 183 -10.65 -5.52 -14.15
CA GLY A 183 -9.70 -6.06 -15.12
C GLY A 183 -9.47 -7.55 -14.89
N ARG A 184 -9.15 -7.95 -13.65
CA ARG A 184 -8.99 -9.37 -13.28
C ARG A 184 -10.26 -10.17 -13.56
N TYR A 185 -11.43 -9.66 -13.18
CA TYR A 185 -12.69 -10.33 -13.46
C TYR A 185 -12.89 -10.61 -14.95
N ASN A 186 -12.68 -9.59 -15.79
CA ASN A 186 -12.83 -9.69 -17.25
C ASN A 186 -11.81 -10.65 -17.87
N GLU A 187 -10.63 -10.78 -17.28
CA GLU A 187 -9.57 -11.72 -17.68
C GLU A 187 -9.72 -13.12 -17.06
N HIS A 188 -10.79 -13.38 -16.30
CA HIS A 188 -10.99 -14.60 -15.53
C HIS A 188 -9.85 -14.89 -14.52
N GLY A 189 -9.23 -13.84 -13.99
CA GLY A 189 -8.28 -13.88 -12.90
C GLY A 189 -8.95 -14.02 -11.52
N SER A 190 -8.13 -14.26 -10.50
CA SER A 190 -8.59 -14.37 -9.10
C SER A 190 -8.93 -13.01 -8.51
N LEU A 191 -10.10 -12.90 -7.90
CA LEU A 191 -10.52 -11.74 -7.13
C LEU A 191 -9.93 -11.78 -5.70
N PRO A 192 -10.06 -10.71 -4.90
CA PRO A 192 -9.77 -10.81 -3.47
C PRO A 192 -10.59 -11.95 -2.85
N PRO A 193 -9.99 -12.89 -2.09
CA PRO A 193 -10.73 -14.07 -1.60
C PRO A 193 -11.91 -13.71 -0.71
N TRP A 194 -11.81 -12.65 0.10
CA TRP A 194 -12.95 -12.11 0.85
C TRP A 194 -14.11 -11.69 -0.06
N TYR A 195 -13.83 -11.10 -1.22
CA TYR A 195 -14.86 -10.64 -2.15
C TYR A 195 -15.61 -11.83 -2.75
N GLU A 196 -14.89 -12.87 -3.17
CA GLU A 196 -15.50 -14.11 -3.68
C GLU A 196 -16.34 -14.80 -2.60
N TYR A 197 -15.79 -14.89 -1.38
CA TYR A 197 -16.47 -15.51 -0.25
C TYR A 197 -17.77 -14.79 0.11
N TYR A 198 -17.73 -13.45 0.10
CA TYR A 198 -18.86 -12.57 0.36
C TYR A 198 -19.90 -12.66 -0.76
N ASP A 199 -19.47 -12.55 -2.04
CA ASP A 199 -20.36 -12.56 -3.20
C ASP A 199 -21.14 -13.85 -3.33
N LEU A 200 -20.50 -14.99 -3.06
CA LEU A 200 -21.15 -16.31 -3.07
C LEU A 200 -22.30 -16.39 -2.06
N ARG A 201 -22.17 -15.71 -0.90
CA ARG A 201 -23.12 -15.82 0.22
C ARG A 201 -24.17 -14.71 0.23
N LYS A 202 -23.82 -13.53 -0.26
CA LYS A 202 -24.70 -12.36 -0.31
C LYS A 202 -25.34 -12.16 -1.68
N GLY A 203 -24.90 -12.91 -2.70
CA GLY A 203 -25.44 -12.82 -4.06
C GLY A 203 -25.09 -11.52 -4.78
N THR A 204 -24.02 -10.85 -4.36
CA THR A 204 -23.59 -9.54 -4.88
C THR A 204 -22.64 -9.63 -6.08
N GLY A 205 -22.21 -10.83 -6.45
CA GLY A 205 -21.28 -11.04 -7.57
C GLY A 205 -21.77 -10.53 -8.92
N SER A 206 -23.08 -10.32 -9.11
CA SER A 206 -23.61 -9.70 -10.33
C SER A 206 -23.20 -8.24 -10.51
N PHE A 207 -22.81 -7.53 -9.45
CA PHE A 207 -22.36 -6.14 -9.57
C PHE A 207 -21.08 -5.99 -10.39
N LEU A 208 -20.21 -7.01 -10.38
CA LEU A 208 -19.04 -7.09 -11.24
C LEU A 208 -19.37 -7.21 -12.73
N ILE A 209 -20.63 -7.46 -13.11
CA ILE A 209 -21.06 -7.52 -14.52
C ILE A 209 -21.52 -6.14 -15.02
N LEU A 210 -21.84 -5.21 -14.11
CA LEU A 210 -22.36 -3.90 -14.47
C LEU A 210 -21.36 -3.08 -15.31
N PRO A 211 -21.83 -2.27 -16.28
CA PRO A 211 -20.95 -1.46 -17.13
C PRO A 211 -20.33 -0.28 -16.37
N ASP A 212 -19.17 0.19 -16.82
CA ASP A 212 -18.50 1.39 -16.28
C ASP A 212 -18.86 2.66 -17.07
N VAL A 213 -20.13 3.03 -17.05
CA VAL A 213 -20.65 4.15 -17.85
C VAL A 213 -20.01 5.48 -17.41
N ARG A 214 -19.89 5.71 -16.10
CA ARG A 214 -19.28 6.94 -15.58
C ARG A 214 -17.77 7.00 -15.82
N GLY A 215 -17.04 5.91 -15.61
CA GLY A 215 -15.60 5.87 -15.88
C GLY A 215 -15.29 6.15 -17.34
N GLU A 216 -16.08 5.63 -18.28
CA GLU A 216 -15.94 5.94 -19.71
C GLU A 216 -16.15 7.44 -20.01
N LYS A 217 -17.15 8.08 -19.39
CA LYS A 217 -17.38 9.53 -19.53
C LYS A 217 -16.25 10.36 -18.93
N GLU A 218 -15.75 10.01 -17.76
CA GLU A 218 -14.64 10.72 -17.11
C GLU A 218 -13.34 10.60 -17.92
N GLU A 219 -13.01 9.40 -18.39
CA GLU A 219 -11.80 9.14 -19.18
C GLU A 219 -11.84 9.88 -20.53
N TYR A 220 -13.01 10.07 -21.14
CA TYR A 220 -13.17 10.93 -22.31
C TYR A 220 -12.67 12.36 -22.03
N TYR A 221 -13.11 13.00 -20.94
CA TYR A 221 -12.69 14.35 -20.59
C TYR A 221 -11.23 14.40 -20.14
N LEU A 222 -10.76 13.41 -19.38
CA LEU A 222 -9.35 13.33 -18.98
C LEU A 222 -8.42 13.23 -20.20
N ASN A 223 -8.83 12.53 -21.26
CA ASN A 223 -8.05 12.47 -22.50
C ASN A 223 -7.99 13.80 -23.26
N ILE A 224 -9.06 14.61 -23.25
CA ILE A 224 -9.03 15.98 -23.78
C ILE A 224 -8.00 16.82 -23.00
N TRP A 225 -8.03 16.75 -21.66
CA TRP A 225 -7.09 17.47 -20.82
C TRP A 225 -5.62 17.06 -21.05
N ARG A 226 -5.34 15.74 -21.08
CA ARG A 226 -4.00 15.21 -21.34
C ARG A 226 -3.47 15.67 -22.70
N SER A 227 -4.33 15.65 -23.72
CA SER A 227 -3.97 16.12 -25.08
C SER A 227 -3.62 17.60 -25.11
N TYR A 228 -4.39 18.44 -24.40
CA TYR A 228 -4.09 19.86 -24.25
C TYR A 228 -2.73 20.10 -23.57
N LYS A 229 -2.45 19.37 -22.48
CA LYS A 229 -1.18 19.50 -21.74
C LYS A 229 0.04 18.99 -22.51
N ALA A 230 -0.09 17.91 -23.26
CA ALA A 230 0.99 17.41 -24.11
C ALA A 230 1.42 18.46 -25.16
N ALA A 231 0.46 19.12 -25.80
CA ALA A 231 0.72 20.21 -26.74
C ALA A 231 1.40 21.44 -26.10
N GLU A 232 1.14 21.69 -24.80
CA GLU A 232 1.82 22.73 -24.03
C GLU A 232 3.28 22.36 -23.72
N PHE A 233 3.54 21.09 -23.38
CA PHE A 233 4.85 20.61 -22.89
C PHE A 233 5.89 20.38 -23.99
N ASP A 234 5.49 19.93 -25.19
CA ASP A 234 6.39 19.72 -26.34
C ASP A 234 7.15 20.98 -26.80
N SER A 235 6.80 22.15 -26.24
CA SER A 235 7.49 23.42 -26.46
C SER A 235 8.79 23.61 -25.64
N LYS A 236 9.16 22.69 -24.73
CA LYS A 236 10.30 22.86 -23.80
C LYS A 236 11.11 21.58 -23.57
N ILE A 237 12.02 21.24 -24.48
CA ILE A 237 13.10 20.28 -24.18
C ILE A 237 14.46 20.88 -24.57
N LYS A 238 15.37 21.01 -23.59
CA LYS A 238 16.80 21.32 -23.79
C LYS A 238 17.64 20.07 -23.58
N SER A 239 18.57 19.81 -24.51
CA SER A 239 19.56 18.74 -24.40
C SER A 239 20.68 19.09 -23.42
N VAL A 240 21.00 18.18 -22.49
CA VAL A 240 22.17 18.28 -21.59
C VAL A 240 23.29 17.36 -22.11
N LYS A 241 24.56 17.81 -21.99
CA LYS A 241 25.75 17.03 -22.38
C LYS A 241 26.03 15.90 -21.38
N LYS A 242 26.42 14.72 -21.89
CA LYS A 242 26.80 13.55 -21.06
C LYS A 242 28.21 13.68 -20.48
N ASP A 243 28.32 13.48 -19.17
CA ASP A 243 29.58 13.31 -18.42
C ASP A 243 30.10 11.86 -18.56
N ALA A 244 31.40 11.71 -18.84
CA ALA A 244 32.05 10.45 -19.21
C ALA A 244 32.62 9.65 -18.02
N ARG A 245 32.53 10.16 -16.79
CA ARG A 245 32.97 9.46 -15.58
C ARG A 245 32.14 8.21 -15.28
N PRO A 246 32.67 7.23 -14.51
CA PRO A 246 31.93 6.03 -14.15
C PRO A 246 30.71 6.36 -13.29
N PHE A 247 29.64 5.58 -13.49
CA PHE A 247 28.38 5.76 -12.80
C PHE A 247 28.41 5.07 -11.43
N LEU A 248 28.11 5.82 -10.37
CA LEU A 248 27.86 5.25 -9.06
C LEU A 248 26.47 4.60 -9.05
N LYS A 249 26.42 3.28 -8.82
CA LYS A 249 25.15 2.53 -8.85
C LYS A 249 24.39 2.72 -7.56
N SER A 250 23.45 3.67 -7.56
CA SER A 250 22.62 4.01 -6.40
C SER A 250 21.70 2.88 -5.92
N TYR A 251 21.33 1.95 -6.80
CA TYR A 251 20.43 0.83 -6.48
C TYR A 251 21.17 -0.47 -6.08
N ASP A 252 22.50 -0.52 -6.18
CA ASP A 252 23.25 -1.74 -5.90
C ASP A 252 23.47 -1.91 -4.38
N ILE A 253 22.82 -2.92 -3.80
CA ILE A 253 22.84 -3.17 -2.34
C ILE A 253 24.25 -3.37 -1.79
N LYS A 254 25.18 -3.94 -2.57
CA LYS A 254 26.56 -4.13 -2.13
C LYS A 254 27.32 -2.80 -2.07
N VAL A 255 27.03 -1.89 -2.99
CA VAL A 255 27.60 -0.53 -2.99
C VAL A 255 27.10 0.24 -1.77
N ILE A 256 25.83 0.09 -1.41
CA ILE A 256 25.23 0.68 -0.19
C ILE A 256 25.87 0.05 1.05
N GLU A 257 25.98 -1.28 1.12
CA GLU A 257 26.59 -1.98 2.25
C GLU A 257 28.05 -1.58 2.46
N ASP A 258 28.84 -1.50 1.39
CA ASP A 258 30.25 -1.08 1.44
C ASP A 258 30.39 0.39 1.85
N PHE A 259 29.44 1.25 1.46
CA PHE A 259 29.40 2.64 1.90
C PHE A 259 29.12 2.73 3.42
N ILE A 260 28.14 1.98 3.92
CA ILE A 260 27.83 1.91 5.36
C ILE A 260 29.05 1.39 6.13
N LYS A 261 29.71 0.32 5.66
CA LYS A 261 30.93 -0.25 6.28
C LYS A 261 32.07 0.74 6.41
N LYS A 262 32.12 1.71 5.51
CA LYS A 262 33.20 2.66 5.44
C LYS A 262 32.95 3.91 6.29
N PHE A 263 31.69 4.32 6.43
CA PHE A 263 31.36 5.65 6.96
C PHE A 263 30.40 5.66 8.15
N GLU A 264 29.69 4.56 8.44
CA GLU A 264 28.66 4.52 9.48
C GLU A 264 29.09 3.66 10.68
N ASP A 265 28.31 3.73 11.76
CA ASP A 265 28.55 2.97 12.98
C ASP A 265 27.92 1.56 12.98
N LEU A 266 28.28 0.75 13.98
CA LEU A 266 27.76 -0.61 14.17
C LEU A 266 26.23 -0.67 14.28
N ARG A 267 25.59 0.39 14.81
CA ARG A 267 24.14 0.44 14.95
C ARG A 267 23.45 0.58 13.58
N MET A 268 24.01 1.43 12.71
CA MET A 268 23.55 1.54 11.32
C MET A 268 23.74 0.25 10.53
N HIS A 269 24.78 -0.52 10.82
CA HIS A 269 24.96 -1.86 10.25
C HIS A 269 23.83 -2.83 10.64
N GLU A 270 23.43 -2.82 11.90
CA GLU A 270 22.34 -3.66 12.39
C GLU A 270 21.01 -3.25 11.77
N TYR A 271 20.71 -1.95 11.72
CA TYR A 271 19.49 -1.42 11.11
C TYR A 271 19.38 -1.74 9.62
N PHE A 272 20.47 -1.54 8.86
CA PHE A 272 20.54 -1.97 7.47
C PHE A 272 20.24 -3.46 7.31
N LYS A 273 20.87 -4.32 8.12
CA LYS A 273 20.66 -5.77 8.04
C LYS A 273 19.23 -6.15 8.37
N MET A 274 18.64 -5.59 9.43
CA MET A 274 17.27 -5.90 9.84
C MET A 274 16.27 -5.47 8.78
N TYR A 275 16.39 -4.24 8.29
CA TYR A 275 15.55 -3.69 7.24
C TYR A 275 15.63 -4.50 5.95
N GLU A 276 16.84 -4.79 5.46
CA GLU A 276 17.01 -5.57 4.23
C GLU A 276 16.60 -7.04 4.44
N SER A 277 16.88 -7.64 5.61
CA SER A 277 16.45 -9.02 5.89
C SER A 277 14.94 -9.17 5.95
N GLU A 278 14.22 -8.13 6.38
CA GLU A 278 12.76 -8.09 6.35
C GLU A 278 12.26 -8.04 4.90
N LEU A 279 12.89 -7.23 4.05
CA LEU A 279 12.62 -7.20 2.61
C LEU A 279 12.91 -8.54 1.92
N TYR A 280 13.85 -9.34 2.44
CA TYR A 280 14.25 -10.64 1.89
C TYR A 280 13.86 -11.84 2.77
N LYS A 281 12.84 -11.72 3.62
CA LYS A 281 12.36 -12.84 4.44
C LYS A 281 12.19 -14.11 3.60
N SER A 282 12.75 -15.21 4.09
CA SER A 282 12.73 -16.50 3.40
C SER A 282 11.29 -16.90 3.06
N ASN A 283 11.06 -17.28 1.81
CA ASN A 283 9.79 -17.85 1.35
C ASN A 283 9.57 -19.29 1.88
N ASP A 284 10.44 -19.83 2.73
CA ASP A 284 10.23 -21.14 3.34
C ASP A 284 9.11 -21.06 4.39
N GLU A 285 7.98 -21.64 4.02
CA GLU A 285 6.77 -21.71 4.82
C GLU A 285 6.97 -22.44 6.15
N VAL A 286 7.84 -23.46 6.18
CA VAL A 286 8.11 -24.23 7.39
C VAL A 286 8.86 -23.38 8.41
N GLU A 287 9.83 -22.58 7.97
CA GLU A 287 10.59 -21.70 8.85
C GLU A 287 9.70 -20.62 9.47
N ARG A 288 8.81 -20.02 8.66
CA ARG A 288 7.82 -19.05 9.16
C ARG A 288 6.89 -19.68 10.21
N ALA A 289 6.38 -20.88 9.93
CA ALA A 289 5.54 -21.62 10.86
C ALA A 289 6.28 -21.92 12.18
N PHE A 290 7.58 -22.26 12.12
CA PHE A 290 8.38 -22.46 13.34
C PHE A 290 8.52 -21.19 14.17
N VAL A 291 8.79 -20.04 13.54
CA VAL A 291 8.86 -18.75 14.26
C VAL A 291 7.54 -18.46 14.95
N THR A 292 6.40 -18.59 14.25
CA THR A 292 5.06 -18.41 14.82
C THR A 292 4.81 -19.31 16.03
N LEU A 293 5.12 -20.60 15.92
CA LEU A 293 4.90 -21.56 17.02
C LEU A 293 5.85 -21.34 18.20
N LYS A 294 7.09 -20.90 17.93
CA LYS A 294 8.07 -20.58 18.97
C LYS A 294 7.63 -19.38 19.80
N ASP A 295 7.01 -18.40 19.16
CA ASP A 295 6.54 -17.17 19.79
C ASP A 295 5.10 -17.29 20.34
N ALA A 296 4.54 -18.51 20.34
CA ALA A 296 3.23 -18.77 20.90
C ALA A 296 3.23 -18.61 22.43
N ASP A 297 2.14 -18.05 22.95
CA ASP A 297 1.93 -17.81 24.39
C ASP A 297 1.27 -19.01 25.10
N GLU A 298 1.04 -20.11 24.38
CA GLU A 298 0.35 -21.30 24.84
C GLU A 298 0.95 -22.56 24.21
N GLU A 299 0.67 -23.71 24.83
CA GLU A 299 1.08 -25.00 24.29
C GLU A 299 0.23 -25.37 23.06
N ILE A 300 0.89 -25.57 21.91
CA ILE A 300 0.22 -25.90 20.65
C ILE A 300 0.43 -27.37 20.34
N SER A 301 -0.67 -28.12 20.27
CA SER A 301 -0.66 -29.51 19.81
C SER A 301 -0.52 -29.58 18.29
N LEU A 302 0.40 -30.42 17.81
CA LEU A 302 0.58 -30.65 16.38
C LEU A 302 -0.47 -31.64 15.84
N PRO A 303 -1.21 -31.29 14.77
CA PRO A 303 -2.15 -32.22 14.15
C PRO A 303 -1.41 -33.38 13.48
N CYS A 304 -2.04 -34.55 13.46
CA CYS A 304 -1.48 -35.70 12.77
C CYS A 304 -1.62 -35.52 11.26
N ASN A 305 -0.48 -35.44 10.56
CA ASN A 305 -0.42 -35.43 9.10
C ASN A 305 0.59 -36.46 8.60
N THR A 306 0.55 -36.74 7.30
CA THR A 306 1.47 -37.66 6.62
C THR A 306 2.93 -37.19 6.62
N ASN A 307 3.15 -35.89 6.82
CA ASN A 307 4.48 -35.28 6.92
C ASN A 307 4.50 -34.27 8.07
N TRP A 308 5.55 -34.35 8.90
CA TRP A 308 5.77 -33.45 10.04
C TRP A 308 5.77 -31.96 9.62
N ARG A 309 6.25 -31.64 8.41
CA ARG A 309 6.22 -30.25 7.88
C ARG A 309 4.79 -29.72 7.77
N ALA A 310 3.87 -30.53 7.25
CA ALA A 310 2.46 -30.16 7.13
C ALA A 310 1.81 -29.99 8.50
N SER A 311 2.17 -30.83 9.48
CA SER A 311 1.72 -30.65 10.87
C SER A 311 2.13 -29.31 11.46
N ILE A 312 3.37 -28.89 11.24
CA ILE A 312 3.90 -27.62 11.76
C ILE A 312 3.21 -26.43 11.09
N ILE A 313 3.11 -26.44 9.76
CA ILE A 313 2.44 -25.38 9.00
C ILE A 313 0.98 -25.26 9.42
N GLN A 314 0.25 -26.38 9.50
CA GLN A 314 -1.16 -26.38 9.88
C GLN A 314 -1.35 -25.87 11.32
N ALA A 315 -0.52 -26.33 12.26
CA ALA A 315 -0.58 -25.86 13.65
C ALA A 315 -0.37 -24.33 13.75
N ALA A 316 0.63 -23.80 13.04
CA ALA A 316 0.92 -22.37 13.02
C ALA A 316 -0.26 -21.56 12.44
N ARG A 317 -0.78 -21.97 11.28
CA ARG A 317 -1.92 -21.31 10.63
C ARG A 317 -3.18 -21.35 11.50
N SER A 318 -3.47 -22.49 12.14
CA SER A 318 -4.63 -22.61 13.05
C SER A 318 -4.49 -21.70 14.26
N TYR A 319 -3.28 -21.60 14.83
CA TYR A 319 -2.98 -20.69 15.92
C TYR A 319 -3.15 -19.22 15.50
N GLU A 320 -2.60 -18.83 14.35
CA GLU A 320 -2.71 -17.46 13.82
C GLU A 320 -4.16 -17.06 13.55
N LYS A 321 -4.92 -17.91 12.83
CA LYS A 321 -6.35 -17.68 12.58
C LYS A 321 -7.13 -17.46 13.88
N ARG A 322 -6.88 -18.28 14.90
CA ARG A 322 -7.58 -18.16 16.19
C ARG A 322 -7.21 -16.86 16.90
N LYS A 323 -5.92 -16.52 16.99
CA LYS A 323 -5.49 -15.25 17.60
C LYS A 323 -5.99 -14.03 16.83
N LEU A 324 -6.08 -14.10 15.50
CA LEU A 324 -6.68 -13.06 14.67
C LEU A 324 -8.17 -12.90 14.96
N ILE A 325 -8.94 -14.00 15.04
CA ILE A 325 -10.37 -13.96 15.41
C ILE A 325 -10.57 -13.37 16.82
N GLU A 326 -9.74 -13.74 17.78
CA GLU A 326 -9.75 -13.17 19.14
C GLU A 326 -9.51 -11.66 19.12
N ALA A 327 -8.49 -11.20 18.39
CA ALA A 327 -8.19 -9.77 18.24
C ALA A 327 -9.31 -9.03 17.48
N LEU A 328 -9.87 -9.64 16.43
CA LEU A 328 -10.96 -9.09 15.63
C LEU A 328 -12.24 -8.86 16.45
N ARG A 329 -12.56 -9.75 17.41
CA ARG A 329 -13.67 -9.54 18.36
C ARG A 329 -13.47 -8.30 19.22
N ASN A 330 -12.23 -8.05 19.65
CA ASN A 330 -11.91 -6.85 20.42
C ASN A 330 -12.02 -5.59 19.55
N ALA A 331 -11.49 -5.63 18.31
CA ALA A 331 -11.62 -4.54 17.35
C ALA A 331 -13.08 -4.18 17.07
N TYR A 332 -13.93 -5.18 16.82
CA TYR A 332 -15.36 -4.95 16.59
C TYR A 332 -16.09 -4.43 17.82
N SER A 333 -15.73 -4.90 19.02
CA SER A 333 -16.27 -4.36 20.28
C SER A 333 -15.88 -2.89 20.48
N LYS A 334 -14.62 -2.53 20.21
CA LYS A 334 -14.13 -1.14 20.22
C LYS A 334 -14.89 -0.26 19.20
N TYR A 335 -15.10 -0.78 17.99
CA TYR A 335 -15.89 -0.13 16.94
C TYR A 335 -17.33 0.15 17.40
N LYS A 336 -18.05 -0.86 17.90
CA LYS A 336 -19.42 -0.70 18.42
C LYS A 336 -19.49 0.31 19.56
N TYR A 337 -18.58 0.22 20.53
CA TYR A 337 -18.52 1.16 21.65
C TYR A 337 -18.36 2.61 21.18
N ARG A 338 -17.45 2.87 20.23
CA ARG A 338 -17.23 4.21 19.66
C ARG A 338 -18.50 4.78 19.03
N LEU A 339 -19.20 3.97 18.25
CA LEU A 339 -20.48 4.36 17.66
C LEU A 339 -21.54 4.68 18.72
N GLU A 340 -21.66 3.86 19.77
CA GLU A 340 -22.61 4.07 20.87
C GLU A 340 -22.39 5.39 21.60
N VAL A 341 -21.13 5.80 21.79
CA VAL A 341 -20.77 7.06 22.46
C VAL A 341 -20.62 8.25 21.50
N GLY A 342 -20.88 8.07 20.20
CA GLY A 342 -20.82 9.13 19.19
C GLY A 342 -19.40 9.60 18.83
N ILE A 343 -18.40 8.74 19.02
CA ILE A 343 -17.00 8.99 18.62
C ILE A 343 -16.77 8.34 17.26
N SER A 344 -16.19 9.09 16.32
CA SER A 344 -15.79 8.54 15.03
C SER A 344 -14.71 7.45 15.19
N PRO A 345 -14.76 6.38 14.38
CA PRO A 345 -13.67 5.41 14.32
C PRO A 345 -12.36 6.07 13.89
N GLU A 346 -11.24 5.55 14.39
CA GLU A 346 -9.90 6.01 14.00
C GLU A 346 -9.62 5.62 12.54
N THR A 347 -9.00 6.52 11.79
CA THR A 347 -8.47 6.19 10.46
C THR A 347 -7.20 5.37 10.62
N LEU A 348 -7.00 4.42 9.71
CA LEU A 348 -5.74 3.66 9.64
C LEU A 348 -4.64 4.44 8.95
N ASP A 349 -5.02 5.26 7.96
CA ASP A 349 -4.09 6.11 7.23
C ASP A 349 -3.80 7.39 8.02
N GLN A 350 -2.60 7.94 7.78
CA GLN A 350 -2.19 9.22 8.35
C GLN A 350 -3.06 10.36 7.82
N GLU A 351 -3.22 11.43 8.61
CA GLU A 351 -4.00 12.60 8.19
C GLU A 351 -3.45 13.22 6.90
N ASP A 352 -2.12 13.26 6.75
CA ASP A 352 -1.43 13.78 5.57
C ASP A 352 -1.77 12.97 4.30
N ASP A 353 -1.85 11.63 4.40
CA ASP A 353 -2.26 10.75 3.29
C ASP A 353 -3.71 11.03 2.84
N ILE A 354 -4.60 11.24 3.81
CA ILE A 354 -6.02 11.52 3.56
C ILE A 354 -6.20 12.91 2.93
N GLU A 355 -5.42 13.90 3.39
CA GLU A 355 -5.41 15.23 2.79
C GLU A 355 -4.89 15.18 1.35
N TRP A 356 -3.77 14.49 1.12
CA TRP A 356 -3.18 14.35 -0.20
C TRP A 356 -4.15 13.69 -1.21
N ILE A 357 -4.79 12.58 -0.85
CA ILE A 357 -5.72 11.90 -1.77
C ILE A 357 -6.97 12.75 -2.04
N LYS A 358 -7.38 13.58 -1.08
CA LYS A 358 -8.46 14.55 -1.27
C LYS A 358 -8.07 15.65 -2.25
N GLU A 359 -6.89 16.24 -2.08
CA GLU A 359 -6.35 17.23 -3.01
C GLU A 359 -6.23 16.66 -4.43
N TRP A 360 -5.78 15.41 -4.53
CA TRP A 360 -5.72 14.69 -5.80
C TRP A 360 -7.11 14.51 -6.43
N SER A 361 -8.12 14.07 -5.67
CA SER A 361 -9.51 13.96 -6.17
C SER A 361 -10.03 15.32 -6.68
N ASP A 362 -9.81 16.39 -5.91
CA ASP A 362 -10.18 17.76 -6.30
C ASP A 362 -9.44 18.21 -7.58
N GLU A 363 -8.16 17.83 -7.74
CA GLU A 363 -7.41 18.08 -8.95
C GLU A 363 -8.04 17.35 -10.16
N VAL A 364 -8.45 16.10 -9.99
CA VAL A 364 -9.14 15.32 -11.04
C VAL A 364 -10.47 15.97 -11.42
N LYS A 365 -11.27 16.42 -10.44
CA LYS A 365 -12.51 17.19 -10.70
C LYS A 365 -12.23 18.42 -11.56
N ASN A 366 -11.21 19.19 -11.19
CA ASN A 366 -10.81 20.39 -11.92
C ASN A 366 -10.34 20.07 -13.35
N LYS A 367 -9.61 18.96 -13.55
CA LYS A 367 -9.21 18.50 -14.90
C LYS A 367 -10.42 18.21 -15.78
N ILE A 368 -11.43 17.54 -15.24
CA ILE A 368 -12.67 17.21 -15.96
C ILE A 368 -13.47 18.48 -16.30
N ILE A 369 -13.66 19.39 -15.33
CA ILE A 369 -14.35 20.67 -15.55
C ILE A 369 -13.65 21.50 -16.63
N ASN A 370 -12.32 21.60 -16.57
CA ASN A 370 -11.53 22.33 -17.57
C ASN A 370 -11.62 21.67 -18.95
N ALA A 371 -11.60 20.33 -19.02
CA ALA A 371 -11.77 19.59 -20.26
C ALA A 371 -13.15 19.82 -20.91
N ARG A 372 -14.22 19.92 -20.11
CA ARG A 372 -15.55 20.28 -20.60
C ARG A 372 -15.57 21.68 -21.21
N VAL A 373 -14.96 22.66 -20.56
CA VAL A 373 -14.81 24.01 -21.13
C VAL A 373 -14.02 23.98 -22.44
N LEU A 374 -12.94 23.21 -22.51
CA LEU A 374 -12.18 22.99 -23.75
C LEU A 374 -13.03 22.31 -24.85
N ASN A 375 -14.02 21.49 -24.46
CA ASN A 375 -14.98 20.87 -25.36
C ASN A 375 -16.22 21.74 -25.67
N ASN A 376 -16.23 23.01 -25.26
CA ASN A 376 -17.37 23.94 -25.42
C ASN A 376 -18.64 23.55 -24.64
N GLU A 377 -18.48 22.88 -23.50
CA GLU A 377 -19.55 22.50 -22.58
C GLU A 377 -19.54 23.35 -21.30
N PRO A 378 -20.64 23.36 -20.51
CA PRO A 378 -20.68 24.04 -19.22
C PRO A 378 -19.61 23.54 -18.24
N ALA A 379 -19.06 24.46 -17.45
CA ALA A 379 -18.07 24.19 -16.41
C ALA A 379 -18.71 23.57 -15.15
N ASP A 380 -19.29 22.38 -15.30
CA ASP A 380 -19.91 21.60 -14.25
C ASP A 380 -19.59 20.10 -14.41
N LEU A 381 -20.09 19.25 -13.49
CA LEU A 381 -19.90 17.80 -13.53
C LEU A 381 -21.15 17.06 -14.05
N ASN A 382 -21.99 17.74 -14.84
CA ASN A 382 -23.21 17.16 -15.41
C ASN A 382 -22.92 16.49 -16.77
N PHE A 383 -22.31 15.31 -16.78
CA PHE A 383 -22.09 14.45 -17.96
C PHE A 383 -22.79 13.10 -17.88
#